data_AF-A0A5J5IU19-F1
#
_entry.id   AF-A0A5J5IU19-F1
#
_cell.length_a   1.000
_cell.length_b   1.000
_cell.length_c   1.000
_cell.angle_alpha   90.00
_cell.angle_beta   90.00
_cell.angle_gamma   90.00
#
_symmetry.space_group_name_H-M   'P 1'
#
loop_
_entity.id
_entity.type
_entity.pdbx_description
1 polymer ?
#
loop_
_entity_poly.entity_id
_entity_poly.type
_entity_poly.pdbx_seq_one_letter_code
_entity_poly.pdbx_strand_id
1 'polypeptide(L)'
;MDPILALVAEWWWIAPAGAGAGTLGWIGLRRRGPNQRRLELDAARLDVRTAAEEVTRSRAQVKVARAELLRAQAEKSASRAPAGAVAEARRRVQQAERHARAAVADLRARRAGVNAARATMPGSRAAVERLPLARLMAEHDALTARWMEYETDPLKAIGFPAMTDARWPPMDLFLREHQQASWLRPPSRDARISAADYSAYRDAVRRATHAFDAAERSARSEARGGVPGGARPEAIEADRADWGEVAQDLLDNAQRAIARSTELWNRMRRDRDDRGGETPRK
;
A
#
# COMPACT_ATOMS: atom_id res chain seq x y z
N MET A 1 -29.89 39.24 -28.41
CA MET A 1 -29.84 39.30 -26.94
C MET A 1 -30.10 37.91 -26.40
N ASP A 2 -29.30 37.58 -25.42
CA ASP A 2 -28.81 36.25 -25.07
C ASP A 2 -29.82 35.22 -24.55
N PRO A 3 -29.41 33.93 -24.61
CA PRO A 3 -30.19 32.75 -24.26
C PRO A 3 -29.96 32.33 -22.81
N ILE A 4 -30.98 31.87 -22.07
CA ILE A 4 -30.80 31.03 -20.87
C ILE A 4 -31.93 30.00 -20.78
N LEU A 5 -31.87 29.00 -21.65
CA LEU A 5 -32.38 27.64 -21.40
C LEU A 5 -31.22 26.83 -20.82
N ALA A 6 -31.06 26.79 -19.50
CA ALA A 6 -30.22 25.81 -18.80
C ALA A 6 -30.36 25.95 -17.28
N LEU A 7 -31.22 25.17 -16.63
CA LEU A 7 -30.94 24.69 -15.27
C LEU A 7 -31.84 23.50 -14.85
N VAL A 8 -31.86 22.41 -15.61
CA VAL A 8 -32.31 21.10 -15.10
C VAL A 8 -31.45 20.01 -15.76
N ALA A 9 -30.27 19.77 -15.21
CA ALA A 9 -29.45 18.59 -15.54
C ALA A 9 -28.42 18.34 -14.43
N GLU A 10 -28.88 18.23 -13.19
CA GLU A 10 -28.01 17.96 -12.05
C GLU A 10 -28.81 17.13 -11.03
N TRP A 11 -28.49 15.83 -10.92
CA TRP A 11 -28.65 15.00 -9.70
C TRP A 11 -28.78 13.48 -9.87
N TRP A 12 -28.59 12.90 -11.07
CA TRP A 12 -28.73 11.45 -11.21
C TRP A 12 -27.56 10.61 -10.65
N TRP A 13 -26.49 11.23 -10.11
CA TRP A 13 -25.37 10.53 -9.47
C TRP A 13 -25.49 10.38 -7.94
N ILE A 14 -26.60 10.80 -7.32
CA ILE A 14 -26.86 10.60 -5.88
C ILE A 14 -28.10 9.71 -5.67
N ALA A 15 -27.82 8.43 -5.44
CA ALA A 15 -28.65 7.37 -4.83
C ALA A 15 -29.74 6.65 -5.70
N PRO A 16 -29.76 5.29 -5.68
CA PRO A 16 -30.62 4.47 -6.54
C PRO A 16 -32.05 4.37 -5.98
N ALA A 17 -33.05 4.70 -6.79
CA ALA A 17 -34.42 4.25 -6.60
C ALA A 17 -34.65 2.96 -7.40
N GLY A 18 -34.17 1.84 -6.85
CA GLY A 18 -34.64 0.51 -7.21
C GLY A 18 -35.68 0.06 -6.19
N ALA A 19 -36.93 0.49 -6.38
CA ALA A 19 -38.06 -0.08 -5.66
C ALA A 19 -38.28 -1.52 -6.15
N GLY A 20 -37.89 -2.48 -5.31
CA GLY A 20 -38.19 -3.91 -5.46
C GLY A 20 -38.61 -4.46 -4.10
N ALA A 21 -39.74 -5.14 -4.06
CA ALA A 21 -40.50 -5.58 -2.90
C ALA A 21 -39.69 -6.23 -1.74
N GLY A 22 -40.04 -5.87 -0.50
CA GLY A 22 -39.61 -6.58 0.72
C GLY A 22 -39.57 -5.71 1.97
N THR A 23 -40.73 -5.40 2.56
CA THR A 23 -40.81 -4.77 3.88
C THR A 23 -40.43 -5.77 4.98
N LEU A 24 -39.17 -5.78 5.41
CA LEU A 24 -38.75 -6.36 6.68
C LEU A 24 -38.13 -5.26 7.55
N GLY A 25 -38.71 -5.09 8.74
CA GLY A 25 -38.57 -3.92 9.60
C GLY A 25 -37.16 -3.62 10.08
N TRP A 26 -36.76 -2.35 9.93
CA TRP A 26 -35.57 -1.77 10.54
C TRP A 26 -35.98 -0.80 11.66
N ILE A 27 -36.59 -1.33 12.71
CA ILE A 27 -36.65 -0.64 14.02
C ILE A 27 -35.74 -1.42 14.96
N GLY A 28 -34.44 -1.18 14.79
CA GLY A 28 -33.43 -1.53 15.79
C GLY A 28 -32.68 -0.26 16.13
N LEU A 29 -32.88 0.25 17.34
CA LEU A 29 -32.05 1.32 17.91
C LEU A 29 -30.58 1.02 17.59
N ARG A 30 -29.95 1.87 16.76
CA ARG A 30 -28.53 1.79 16.39
C ARG A 30 -27.67 2.08 17.62
N ARG A 31 -27.64 1.16 18.59
CA ARG A 31 -26.60 1.15 19.61
C ARG A 31 -25.29 0.89 18.88
N ARG A 32 -24.47 1.95 18.79
CA ARG A 32 -23.06 1.87 18.40
C ARG A 32 -22.41 0.81 19.27
N GLY A 33 -22.02 -0.30 18.66
CA GLY A 33 -21.38 -1.38 19.38
C GLY A 33 -19.95 -0.96 19.77
N PRO A 34 -19.44 -1.37 20.94
CA PRO A 34 -18.03 -1.13 21.33
C PRO A 34 -17.02 -1.66 20.30
N ASN A 35 -17.44 -2.58 19.44
CA ASN A 35 -16.62 -3.23 18.43
C ASN A 35 -16.21 -2.30 17.28
N GLN A 36 -16.99 -1.26 16.93
CA GLN A 36 -16.64 -0.34 15.84
C GLN A 36 -15.39 0.49 16.15
N ARG A 37 -15.19 0.84 17.42
CA ARG A 37 -14.01 1.59 17.89
C ARG A 37 -12.73 0.74 17.85
N ARG A 38 -12.87 -0.56 18.12
CA ARG A 38 -11.76 -1.52 18.16
C ARG A 38 -11.42 -2.11 16.81
N LEU A 39 -12.21 -1.81 15.77
CA LEU A 39 -12.11 -2.42 14.45
C LEU A 39 -10.69 -2.39 13.88
N GLU A 40 -10.01 -1.25 13.95
CA GLU A 40 -8.62 -1.12 13.47
C GLU A 40 -7.63 -1.95 14.30
N LEU A 41 -7.81 -2.00 15.62
CA LEU A 41 -6.96 -2.82 16.49
C LEU A 41 -7.18 -4.32 16.23
N ASP A 42 -8.43 -4.73 16.07
CA ASP A 42 -8.76 -6.13 15.82
C ASP A 42 -8.29 -6.57 14.42
N ALA A 43 -8.36 -5.68 13.43
CA ALA A 43 -7.76 -5.88 12.11
C ALA A 43 -6.22 -5.98 12.21
N ALA A 44 -5.56 -5.06 12.91
CA ALA A 44 -4.11 -5.12 13.10
C ALA A 44 -3.66 -6.41 13.82
N ARG A 45 -4.46 -6.91 14.78
CA ARG A 45 -4.20 -8.19 15.44
C ARG A 45 -4.37 -9.38 14.50
N LEU A 46 -5.37 -9.33 13.61
CA LEU A 46 -5.54 -10.33 12.57
C LEU A 46 -4.33 -10.35 11.62
N ASP A 47 -3.88 -9.17 11.18
CA ASP A 47 -2.69 -9.03 10.32
C ASP A 47 -1.44 -9.67 10.94
N VAL A 48 -1.23 -9.50 12.26
CA VAL A 48 -0.13 -10.15 12.99
C VAL A 48 -0.23 -11.68 12.98
N ARG A 49 -1.44 -12.24 13.09
CA ARG A 49 -1.63 -13.70 13.02
C ARG A 49 -1.29 -14.22 11.64
N THR A 50 -1.83 -13.59 10.59
CA THR A 50 -1.56 -13.93 9.19
C THR A 50 -0.06 -13.85 8.89
N ALA A 51 0.63 -12.79 9.34
CA ALA A 51 2.07 -12.65 9.15
C ALA A 51 2.89 -13.70 9.92
N ALA A 52 2.43 -14.12 11.12
CA ALA A 52 3.10 -15.17 11.88
C ALA A 52 2.95 -16.56 11.22
N GLU A 53 1.80 -16.83 10.62
CA GLU A 53 1.57 -18.03 9.79
C GLU A 53 2.50 -18.03 8.57
N GLU A 54 2.65 -16.89 7.89
CA GLU A 54 3.55 -16.74 6.74
C GLU A 54 5.03 -16.94 7.13
N VAL A 55 5.46 -16.47 8.31
CA VAL A 55 6.80 -16.78 8.83
C VAL A 55 7.00 -18.28 9.03
N THR A 56 5.97 -19.00 9.47
CA THR A 56 6.03 -20.45 9.65
C THR A 56 6.12 -21.16 8.30
N ARG A 57 5.30 -20.73 7.34
CA ARG A 57 5.30 -21.25 5.95
C ARG A 57 6.62 -21.00 5.24
N SER A 58 7.15 -19.78 5.31
CA SER A 58 8.42 -19.43 4.66
C SER A 58 9.62 -20.18 5.24
N ARG A 59 9.63 -20.47 6.55
CA ARG A 59 10.63 -21.37 7.16
C ARG A 59 10.53 -22.80 6.65
N ALA A 60 9.32 -23.31 6.44
CA ALA A 60 9.13 -24.63 5.84
C ALA A 60 9.66 -24.66 4.40
N GLN A 61 9.41 -23.63 3.60
CA GLN A 61 9.94 -23.50 2.23
C GLN A 61 11.48 -23.51 2.20
N VAL A 62 12.15 -22.86 3.17
CA VAL A 62 13.63 -22.93 3.28
C VAL A 62 14.12 -24.36 3.53
N LYS A 63 13.42 -25.14 4.37
CA LYS A 63 13.78 -26.55 4.62
C LYS A 63 13.61 -27.39 3.35
N VAL A 64 12.51 -27.20 2.62
CA VAL A 64 12.25 -27.89 1.34
C VAL A 64 13.33 -27.54 0.32
N ALA A 65 13.63 -26.26 0.11
CA ALA A 65 14.67 -25.83 -0.84
C ALA A 65 16.07 -26.39 -0.48
N ARG A 66 16.38 -26.51 0.82
CA ARG A 66 17.64 -27.14 1.26
C ARG A 66 17.67 -28.64 1.00
N ALA A 67 16.55 -29.35 1.18
CA ALA A 67 16.45 -30.76 0.84
C ALA A 67 16.59 -30.98 -0.69
N GLU A 68 15.99 -30.11 -1.50
CA GLU A 68 16.16 -30.12 -2.97
C GLU A 68 17.61 -29.89 -3.38
N LEU A 69 18.33 -28.99 -2.69
CA LEU A 69 19.76 -28.78 -2.92
C LEU A 69 20.59 -30.02 -2.59
N LEU A 70 20.34 -30.67 -1.45
CA LEU A 70 21.03 -31.91 -1.08
C LEU A 70 20.75 -33.01 -2.11
N ARG A 71 19.51 -33.14 -2.59
CA ARG A 71 19.14 -34.07 -3.65
C ARG A 71 19.89 -33.78 -4.95
N ALA A 72 19.94 -32.52 -5.39
CA ALA A 72 20.66 -32.14 -6.60
C ALA A 72 22.17 -32.41 -6.48
N GLN A 73 22.75 -32.26 -5.28
CA GLN A 73 24.14 -32.61 -5.01
C GLN A 73 24.38 -34.13 -5.09
N ALA A 74 23.47 -34.94 -4.54
CA ALA A 74 23.54 -36.39 -4.62
C ALA A 74 23.42 -36.88 -6.08
N GLU A 75 22.45 -36.36 -6.84
CA GLU A 75 22.27 -36.70 -8.26
C GLU A 75 23.49 -36.28 -9.10
N LYS A 76 24.14 -35.15 -8.77
CA LYS A 76 25.40 -34.73 -9.39
C LYS A 76 26.52 -35.71 -9.10
N SER A 77 26.65 -36.18 -7.86
CA SER A 77 27.67 -37.19 -7.50
C SER A 77 27.44 -38.54 -8.17
N ALA A 78 26.19 -38.88 -8.51
CA ALA A 78 25.82 -40.08 -9.24
C ALA A 78 25.90 -39.91 -10.77
N SER A 79 26.38 -38.76 -11.28
CA SER A 79 26.39 -38.42 -12.71
C SER A 79 25.00 -38.48 -13.38
N ARG A 80 23.93 -38.31 -12.61
CA ARG A 80 22.52 -38.34 -13.07
C ARG A 80 21.87 -36.95 -13.16
N ALA A 81 22.52 -35.92 -12.62
CA ALA A 81 21.96 -34.57 -12.61
C ALA A 81 22.18 -33.83 -13.95
N PRO A 82 21.18 -33.06 -14.42
CA PRO A 82 21.36 -32.17 -15.56
C PRO A 82 22.35 -31.05 -15.22
N ALA A 83 23.01 -30.51 -16.26
CA ALA A 83 23.93 -29.39 -16.10
C ALA A 83 23.22 -28.19 -15.45
N GLY A 84 23.82 -27.63 -14.40
CA GLY A 84 23.28 -26.46 -13.68
C GLY A 84 22.24 -26.75 -12.59
N ALA A 85 21.79 -28.00 -12.38
CA ALA A 85 20.79 -28.36 -11.38
C ALA A 85 21.15 -27.87 -9.95
N VAL A 86 22.41 -28.05 -9.55
CA VAL A 86 22.90 -27.58 -8.24
C VAL A 86 22.88 -26.05 -8.15
N ALA A 87 23.20 -25.34 -9.23
CA ALA A 87 23.18 -23.88 -9.25
C ALA A 87 21.75 -23.34 -9.14
N GLU A 88 20.80 -23.99 -9.81
CA GLU A 88 19.38 -23.66 -9.71
C GLU A 88 18.82 -23.93 -8.31
N ALA A 89 19.13 -25.09 -7.71
CA ALA A 89 18.73 -25.41 -6.35
C ALA A 89 19.32 -24.43 -5.32
N ARG A 90 20.57 -23.97 -5.52
CA ARG A 90 21.15 -22.89 -4.71
C ARG A 90 20.37 -21.57 -4.84
N ARG A 91 19.95 -21.20 -6.05
CA ARG A 91 19.10 -20.00 -6.26
C ARG A 91 17.75 -20.13 -5.55
N ARG A 92 17.12 -21.32 -5.58
CA ARG A 92 15.89 -21.61 -4.82
C ARG A 92 16.08 -21.41 -3.32
N VAL A 93 17.18 -21.92 -2.75
CA VAL A 93 17.51 -21.70 -1.33
C VAL A 93 17.67 -20.21 -1.02
N GLN A 94 18.44 -19.48 -1.83
CA GLN A 94 18.63 -18.03 -1.63
C GLN A 94 17.29 -17.27 -1.72
N GLN A 95 16.42 -17.61 -2.67
CA GLN A 95 15.10 -17.01 -2.80
C GLN A 95 14.22 -17.30 -1.59
N ALA A 96 14.18 -18.56 -1.12
CA ALA A 96 13.43 -18.95 0.06
C ALA A 96 13.94 -18.23 1.33
N GLU A 97 15.26 -18.06 1.47
CA GLU A 97 15.85 -17.31 2.59
C GLU A 97 15.50 -15.82 2.54
N ARG A 98 15.54 -15.20 1.35
CA ARG A 98 15.08 -13.82 1.16
C ARG A 98 13.60 -13.68 1.52
N HIS A 99 12.76 -14.61 1.09
CA HIS A 99 11.34 -14.63 1.41
C HIS A 99 11.09 -14.78 2.91
N ALA A 100 11.81 -15.67 3.60
CA ALA A 100 11.71 -15.82 5.05
C ALA A 100 12.16 -14.55 5.80
N ARG A 101 13.22 -13.88 5.34
CA ARG A 101 13.65 -12.59 5.91
C ARG A 101 12.58 -11.51 5.70
N ALA A 102 11.99 -11.44 4.51
CA ALA A 102 10.90 -10.51 4.21
C ALA A 102 9.66 -10.77 5.08
N ALA A 103 9.25 -12.04 5.26
CA ALA A 103 8.13 -12.41 6.12
C ALA A 103 8.36 -12.02 7.60
N VAL A 104 9.59 -12.18 8.11
CA VAL A 104 9.94 -11.74 9.47
C VAL A 104 9.91 -10.22 9.60
N ALA A 105 10.38 -9.49 8.58
CA ALA A 105 10.30 -8.04 8.54
C ALA A 105 8.84 -7.55 8.50
N ASP A 106 7.98 -8.17 7.68
CA ASP A 106 6.55 -7.86 7.64
C ASP A 106 5.88 -8.12 9.00
N LEU A 107 6.12 -9.26 9.65
CA LEU A 107 5.60 -9.54 11.00
C LEU A 107 5.99 -8.45 12.02
N ARG A 108 7.23 -7.96 11.96
CA ARG A 108 7.67 -6.85 12.82
C ARG A 108 6.91 -5.57 12.51
N ALA A 109 6.68 -5.26 11.22
CA ALA A 109 5.87 -4.12 10.80
C ALA A 109 4.41 -4.25 11.28
N ARG A 110 3.78 -5.42 11.15
CA ARG A 110 2.40 -5.67 11.64
C ARG A 110 2.28 -5.50 13.14
N ARG A 111 3.28 -5.94 13.92
CA ARG A 111 3.32 -5.72 15.38
C ARG A 111 3.40 -4.24 15.75
N ALA A 112 4.17 -3.45 15.01
CA ALA A 112 4.18 -1.99 15.18
C ALA A 112 2.80 -1.39 14.83
N GLY A 113 2.12 -1.90 13.81
CA GLY A 113 0.75 -1.53 13.45
C GLY A 113 -0.27 -1.75 14.57
N VAL A 114 -0.15 -2.83 15.35
CA VAL A 114 -1.00 -3.06 16.54
C VAL A 114 -0.80 -1.98 17.60
N ASN A 115 0.44 -1.54 17.81
CA ASN A 115 0.73 -0.47 18.77
C ASN A 115 0.17 0.87 18.28
N ALA A 116 0.31 1.17 16.98
CA ALA A 116 -0.28 2.37 16.37
C ALA A 116 -1.81 2.37 16.48
N ALA A 117 -2.48 1.27 16.11
CA ALA A 117 -3.93 1.12 16.20
C ALA A 117 -4.45 1.21 17.66
N ARG A 118 -3.63 0.81 18.64
CA ARG A 118 -3.96 0.99 20.05
C ARG A 118 -3.85 2.46 20.47
N ALA A 119 -2.83 3.17 20.01
CA ALA A 119 -2.61 4.58 20.34
C ALA A 119 -3.64 5.51 19.69
N THR A 120 -4.12 5.19 18.49
CA THR A 120 -5.13 5.97 17.75
C THR A 120 -6.57 5.58 18.06
N MET A 121 -6.79 4.63 18.97
CA MET A 121 -8.12 4.11 19.27
C MET A 121 -9.04 5.22 19.80
N PRO A 122 -10.19 5.47 19.15
CA PRO A 122 -11.11 6.51 19.59
C PRO A 122 -11.69 6.24 20.98
N GLY A 123 -11.93 7.29 21.77
CA GLY A 123 -12.62 7.22 23.06
C GLY A 123 -14.06 6.69 22.97
N SER A 124 -14.66 6.30 24.09
CA SER A 124 -15.99 5.65 24.12
C SER A 124 -17.14 6.50 23.60
N ARG A 125 -17.01 7.82 23.72
CA ARG A 125 -17.98 8.81 23.25
C ARG A 125 -17.55 9.50 21.96
N ALA A 126 -16.58 8.94 21.23
CA ALA A 126 -16.13 9.53 19.98
C ALA A 126 -17.28 9.62 18.95
N ALA A 127 -17.30 10.71 18.20
CA ALA A 127 -18.20 10.91 17.07
C ALA A 127 -17.91 9.88 15.95
N VAL A 128 -18.90 9.60 15.09
CA VAL A 128 -18.79 8.56 14.04
C VAL A 128 -17.64 8.86 13.09
N GLU A 129 -17.45 10.12 12.77
CA GLU A 129 -16.42 10.65 11.86
C GLU A 129 -15.01 10.32 12.36
N ARG A 130 -14.83 10.13 13.68
CA ARG A 130 -13.54 9.75 14.26
C ARG A 130 -13.36 8.22 14.36
N LEU A 131 -14.39 7.43 14.07
CA LEU A 131 -14.28 5.97 14.08
C LEU A 131 -13.40 5.50 12.91
N PRO A 132 -12.72 4.35 13.05
CA PRO A 132 -11.78 3.89 12.03
C PRO A 132 -12.38 3.74 10.64
N LEU A 133 -13.57 3.14 10.52
CA LEU A 133 -14.23 2.98 9.22
C LEU A 133 -14.58 4.32 8.57
N ALA A 134 -15.13 5.26 9.32
CA ALA A 134 -15.49 6.58 8.80
C ALA A 134 -14.26 7.36 8.32
N ARG A 135 -13.15 7.32 9.09
CA ARG A 135 -11.88 7.92 8.70
C ARG A 135 -11.35 7.32 7.40
N LEU A 136 -11.34 6.00 7.29
CA LEU A 136 -10.88 5.31 6.08
C LEU A 136 -11.77 5.59 4.86
N MET A 137 -13.08 5.70 5.03
CA MET A 137 -13.97 6.13 3.94
C MET A 137 -13.69 7.57 3.53
N ALA A 138 -13.42 8.48 4.48
CA ALA A 138 -13.03 9.85 4.17
C ALA A 138 -11.68 9.93 3.45
N GLU A 139 -10.71 9.06 3.78
CA GLU A 139 -9.43 8.94 3.04
C GLU A 139 -9.67 8.51 1.58
N HIS A 140 -10.58 7.56 1.35
CA HIS A 140 -10.95 7.12 -0.01
C HIS A 140 -11.67 8.23 -0.79
N ASP A 141 -12.56 8.99 -0.13
CA ASP A 141 -13.24 10.14 -0.73
C ASP A 141 -12.24 11.25 -1.10
N ALA A 142 -11.26 11.52 -0.24
CA ALA A 142 -10.19 12.49 -0.50
C ALA A 142 -9.30 12.07 -1.68
N LEU A 143 -8.98 10.78 -1.80
CA LEU A 143 -8.26 10.24 -2.97
C LEU A 143 -9.06 10.49 -4.25
N THR A 144 -10.36 10.19 -4.23
CA THR A 144 -11.25 10.36 -5.37
C THR A 144 -11.36 11.84 -5.77
N ALA A 145 -11.52 12.73 -4.78
CA ALA A 145 -11.56 14.17 -5.01
C ALA A 145 -10.26 14.67 -5.65
N ARG A 146 -9.10 14.25 -5.14
CA ARG A 146 -7.79 14.63 -5.69
C ARG A 146 -7.59 14.14 -7.13
N TRP A 147 -8.10 12.95 -7.47
CA TRP A 147 -8.12 12.48 -8.86
C TRP A 147 -9.04 13.32 -9.73
N MET A 148 -10.26 13.62 -9.28
CA MET A 148 -11.23 14.44 -10.02
C MET A 148 -10.71 15.85 -10.32
N GLU A 149 -9.80 16.40 -9.51
CA GLU A 149 -9.14 17.66 -9.83
C GLU A 149 -8.38 17.60 -11.17
N TYR A 150 -7.80 16.47 -11.56
CA TYR A 150 -7.12 16.33 -12.86
C TYR A 150 -8.10 16.25 -14.03
N GLU A 151 -9.29 15.71 -13.81
CA GLU A 151 -10.35 15.62 -14.82
C GLU A 151 -11.13 16.94 -14.99
N THR A 152 -11.24 17.73 -13.91
CA THR A 152 -12.14 18.90 -13.86
C THR A 152 -11.42 20.25 -13.94
N ASP A 153 -10.15 20.35 -13.53
CA ASP A 153 -9.36 21.58 -13.63
C ASP A 153 -8.64 21.65 -14.99
N PRO A 154 -8.99 22.59 -15.89
CA PRO A 154 -8.35 22.72 -17.19
C PRO A 154 -6.83 22.93 -17.11
N LEU A 155 -6.33 23.61 -16.07
CA LEU A 155 -4.89 23.85 -15.93
C LEU A 155 -4.15 22.56 -15.58
N LYS A 156 -4.75 21.69 -14.77
CA LYS A 156 -4.18 20.38 -14.46
C LYS A 156 -4.26 19.42 -15.64
N ALA A 157 -5.36 19.44 -16.38
CA ALA A 157 -5.52 18.62 -17.59
C ALA A 157 -4.47 18.97 -18.66
N ILE A 158 -4.20 20.27 -18.88
CA ILE A 158 -3.16 20.73 -19.82
C ILE A 158 -1.74 20.44 -19.29
N GLY A 159 -1.51 20.67 -17.99
CA GLY A 159 -0.17 20.50 -17.39
C GLY A 159 0.24 19.04 -17.21
N PHE A 160 -0.73 18.13 -17.04
CA PHE A 160 -0.50 16.72 -16.71
C PHE A 160 -1.43 15.79 -17.50
N PRO A 161 -1.42 15.80 -18.85
CA PRO A 161 -2.37 15.04 -19.67
C PRO A 161 -2.29 13.51 -19.42
N ALA A 162 -1.11 13.01 -19.04
CA ALA A 162 -0.92 11.60 -18.68
C ALA A 162 -1.80 11.15 -17.49
N MET A 163 -2.17 12.07 -16.59
CA MET A 163 -3.02 11.78 -15.42
C MET A 163 -4.48 11.48 -15.78
N THR A 164 -4.91 11.72 -17.02
CA THR A 164 -6.25 11.40 -17.53
C THR A 164 -6.23 10.25 -18.54
N ASP A 165 -5.05 9.83 -19.00
CA ASP A 165 -4.92 8.71 -19.95
C ASP A 165 -4.91 7.35 -19.24
N ALA A 166 -6.01 6.61 -19.33
CA ALA A 166 -6.15 5.27 -18.78
C ALA A 166 -5.21 4.21 -19.42
N ARG A 167 -4.60 4.51 -20.59
CA ARG A 167 -3.65 3.60 -21.26
C ARG A 167 -2.23 3.74 -20.70
N TRP A 168 -1.95 4.85 -20.02
CA TRP A 168 -0.66 5.07 -19.40
C TRP A 168 -0.49 4.13 -18.19
N PRO A 169 0.55 3.28 -18.12
CA PRO A 169 0.61 2.19 -17.15
C PRO A 169 0.47 2.60 -15.67
N PRO A 170 1.04 3.72 -15.19
CA PRO A 170 0.80 4.20 -13.83
C PRO A 170 -0.66 4.52 -13.53
N MET A 171 -1.39 5.11 -14.49
CA MET A 171 -2.81 5.40 -14.34
C MET A 171 -3.68 4.17 -14.48
N ASP A 172 -3.37 3.22 -15.39
CA ASP A 172 -4.06 1.91 -15.44
C ASP A 172 -4.00 1.19 -14.09
N LEU A 173 -2.81 1.15 -13.46
CA LEU A 173 -2.63 0.56 -12.14
C LEU A 173 -3.49 1.27 -11.08
N PHE A 174 -3.49 2.61 -11.07
CA PHE A 174 -4.34 3.37 -10.16
C PHE A 174 -5.83 3.05 -10.36
N LEU A 175 -6.33 3.06 -11.59
CA LEU A 175 -7.74 2.80 -11.89
C LEU A 175 -8.15 1.39 -11.46
N ARG A 176 -7.30 0.39 -11.67
CA ARG A 176 -7.53 -0.99 -11.20
C ARG A 176 -7.61 -1.07 -9.68
N GLU A 177 -6.65 -0.50 -8.96
CA GLU A 177 -6.65 -0.52 -7.50
C GLU A 177 -7.79 0.33 -6.90
N HIS A 178 -8.14 1.45 -7.52
CA HIS A 178 -9.28 2.26 -7.14
C HIS A 178 -10.62 1.52 -7.34
N GLN A 179 -10.77 0.77 -8.43
CA GLN A 179 -11.92 -0.09 -8.66
C GLN A 179 -12.03 -1.18 -7.58
N GLN A 180 -10.92 -1.83 -7.22
CA GLN A 180 -10.89 -2.81 -6.12
C GLN A 180 -11.28 -2.18 -4.78
N ALA A 181 -10.76 -1.00 -4.46
CA ALA A 181 -11.15 -0.26 -3.25
C ALA A 181 -12.65 0.09 -3.26
N SER A 182 -13.20 0.44 -4.43
CA SER A 182 -14.62 0.74 -4.60
C SER A 182 -15.52 -0.48 -4.41
N TRP A 183 -15.12 -1.67 -4.89
CA TRP A 183 -15.87 -2.91 -4.65
C TRP A 183 -15.88 -3.34 -3.19
N LEU A 184 -14.78 -3.10 -2.47
CA LEU A 184 -14.66 -3.42 -1.05
C LEU A 184 -15.27 -2.35 -0.14
N ARG A 185 -15.73 -1.22 -0.69
CA ARG A 185 -16.25 -0.09 0.07
C ARG A 185 -17.55 -0.45 0.80
N PRO A 186 -17.62 -0.32 2.14
CA PRO A 186 -18.85 -0.55 2.88
C PRO A 186 -19.96 0.45 2.51
N PRO A 187 -21.25 0.06 2.61
CA PRO A 187 -22.38 0.87 2.16
C PRO A 187 -22.60 2.14 2.99
N SER A 188 -22.10 2.18 4.24
CA SER A 188 -22.17 3.36 5.08
C SER A 188 -21.02 3.40 6.09
N ARG A 189 -20.70 4.62 6.55
CA ARG A 189 -19.66 4.88 7.57
C ARG A 189 -19.94 4.25 8.94
N ASP A 190 -21.19 3.89 9.20
CA ASP A 190 -21.64 3.24 10.43
C ASP A 190 -22.00 1.76 10.24
N ALA A 191 -21.72 1.19 9.06
CA ALA A 191 -21.89 -0.22 8.79
C ALA A 191 -21.10 -1.08 9.79
N ARG A 192 -21.63 -2.26 10.11
CA ARG A 192 -20.94 -3.27 10.90
C ARG A 192 -20.22 -4.21 9.94
N ILE A 193 -18.89 -4.17 9.95
CA ILE A 193 -18.04 -5.02 9.12
C ILE A 193 -17.09 -5.82 10.01
N SER A 194 -16.59 -6.94 9.48
CA SER A 194 -15.60 -7.73 10.19
C SER A 194 -14.23 -7.04 10.18
N ALA A 195 -13.33 -7.48 11.08
CA ALA A 195 -11.94 -7.03 11.08
C ALA A 195 -11.21 -7.39 9.77
N ALA A 196 -11.57 -8.54 9.17
CA ALA A 196 -11.01 -8.99 7.90
C ALA A 196 -11.45 -8.10 6.73
N ASP A 197 -12.74 -7.78 6.64
CA ASP A 197 -13.26 -6.88 5.59
C ASP A 197 -12.67 -5.48 5.73
N TYR A 198 -12.55 -4.99 6.97
CA TYR A 198 -11.89 -3.72 7.23
C TYR A 198 -10.42 -3.73 6.79
N SER A 199 -9.65 -4.78 7.11
CA SER A 199 -8.25 -4.90 6.65
C SER A 199 -8.16 -4.95 5.12
N ALA A 200 -9.06 -5.67 4.45
CA ALA A 200 -9.09 -5.78 3.00
C ALA A 200 -9.38 -4.41 2.35
N TYR A 201 -10.41 -3.71 2.83
CA TYR A 201 -10.74 -2.37 2.35
C TYR A 201 -9.61 -1.37 2.62
N ARG A 202 -9.04 -1.37 3.84
CA ARG A 202 -7.90 -0.52 4.22
C ARG A 202 -6.71 -0.72 3.29
N ASP A 203 -6.37 -1.97 3.00
CA ASP A 203 -5.22 -2.30 2.17
C ASP A 203 -5.47 -1.96 0.69
N ALA A 204 -6.71 -2.10 0.20
CA ALA A 204 -7.09 -1.66 -1.14
C ALA A 204 -7.03 -0.13 -1.30
N VAL A 205 -7.55 0.64 -0.34
CA VAL A 205 -7.43 2.11 -0.33
C VAL A 205 -5.96 2.51 -0.32
N ARG A 206 -5.13 1.88 0.51
CA ARG A 206 -3.68 2.15 0.57
C ARG A 206 -2.99 1.87 -0.77
N ARG A 207 -3.31 0.75 -1.45
CA ARG A 207 -2.74 0.43 -2.77
C ARG A 207 -3.16 1.45 -3.82
N ALA A 208 -4.44 1.84 -3.85
CA ALA A 208 -4.93 2.88 -4.75
C ALA A 208 -4.23 4.23 -4.51
N THR A 209 -4.07 4.64 -3.25
CA THR A 209 -3.32 5.87 -2.90
C THR A 209 -1.88 5.79 -3.37
N HIS A 210 -1.17 4.69 -3.12
CA HIS A 210 0.22 4.55 -3.55
C HIS A 210 0.37 4.54 -5.07
N ALA A 211 -0.55 3.89 -5.80
CA ALA A 211 -0.57 3.90 -7.26
C ALA A 211 -0.81 5.31 -7.80
N PHE A 212 -1.77 6.06 -7.22
CA PHE A 212 -2.02 7.45 -7.60
C PHE A 212 -0.80 8.35 -7.33
N ASP A 213 -0.20 8.25 -6.15
CA ASP A 213 0.97 9.07 -5.82
C ASP A 213 2.17 8.72 -6.73
N ALA A 214 2.29 7.47 -7.17
CA ALA A 214 3.30 7.06 -8.15
C ALA A 214 3.01 7.66 -9.53
N ALA A 215 1.76 7.63 -9.99
CA ALA A 215 1.33 8.29 -11.21
C ALA A 215 1.61 9.80 -11.16
N GLU A 216 1.23 10.49 -10.09
CA GLU A 216 1.51 11.93 -9.93
C GLU A 216 3.01 12.25 -9.99
N ARG A 217 3.85 11.43 -9.35
CA ARG A 217 5.31 11.64 -9.39
C ARG A 217 5.84 11.46 -10.81
N SER A 218 5.42 10.41 -11.51
CA SER A 218 5.85 10.17 -12.90
C SER A 218 5.40 11.30 -13.82
N ALA A 219 4.15 11.74 -13.73
CA ALA A 219 3.62 12.85 -14.54
C ALA A 219 4.36 14.17 -14.28
N ARG A 220 4.72 14.44 -13.02
CA ARG A 220 5.53 15.61 -12.66
C ARG A 220 6.96 15.52 -13.19
N SER A 221 7.54 14.32 -13.22
CA SER A 221 8.87 14.11 -13.81
C SER A 221 8.84 14.36 -15.32
N GLU A 222 7.85 13.82 -16.03
CA GLU A 222 7.65 14.07 -17.47
C GLU A 222 7.44 15.56 -17.78
N ALA A 223 6.60 16.24 -17.00
CA ALA A 223 6.36 17.68 -17.16
C ALA A 223 7.61 18.54 -16.90
N ARG A 224 8.48 18.13 -15.96
CA ARG A 224 9.74 18.83 -15.66
C ARG A 224 10.83 18.56 -16.70
N GLY A 225 10.86 17.37 -17.28
CA GLY A 225 11.76 17.03 -18.39
C GLY A 225 11.34 17.63 -19.74
N GLY A 226 10.15 18.23 -19.83
CA GLY A 226 9.47 18.55 -21.08
C GLY A 226 9.51 20.00 -21.61
N VAL A 227 10.46 20.87 -21.24
CA VAL A 227 10.59 22.21 -21.88
C VAL A 227 12.07 22.61 -22.05
N PRO A 228 12.55 23.13 -23.22
CA PRO A 228 11.78 23.77 -24.31
C PRO A 228 12.02 23.26 -25.75
N GLY A 229 10.93 23.12 -26.52
CA GLY A 229 10.88 23.44 -27.95
C GLY A 229 11.36 22.39 -28.97
N GLY A 230 10.41 21.74 -29.66
CA GLY A 230 10.52 21.23 -31.04
C GLY A 230 11.52 20.10 -31.38
N ALA A 231 10.98 18.94 -31.81
CA ALA A 231 11.63 17.78 -32.47
C ALA A 231 12.58 16.93 -31.58
N ARG A 232 12.73 15.59 -31.67
CA ARG A 232 12.69 14.59 -32.76
C ARG A 232 12.55 13.16 -32.16
N PRO A 233 12.18 12.11 -32.92
CA PRO A 233 11.90 10.75 -32.42
C PRO A 233 13.09 9.93 -31.85
N GLU A 234 14.30 10.49 -31.80
CA GLU A 234 15.51 9.74 -31.38
C GLU A 234 15.68 9.65 -29.84
N ALA A 235 14.93 10.45 -29.07
CA ALA A 235 15.01 10.46 -27.60
C ALA A 235 14.39 9.23 -26.91
N ILE A 236 13.48 8.52 -27.60
CA ILE A 236 12.75 7.37 -27.03
C ILE A 236 13.67 6.15 -26.82
N GLU A 237 14.78 6.07 -27.56
CA GLU A 237 15.75 4.97 -27.42
C GLU A 237 16.81 5.25 -26.35
N ALA A 238 17.14 6.53 -26.10
CA ALA A 238 18.06 6.95 -25.04
C ALA A 238 17.43 6.84 -23.64
N ASP A 239 16.13 7.15 -23.49
CA ASP A 239 15.40 7.07 -22.22
C ASP A 239 15.41 5.65 -21.62
N ARG A 240 15.39 4.61 -22.46
CA ARG A 240 15.40 3.21 -22.01
C ARG A 240 16.77 2.79 -21.43
N ALA A 241 17.86 3.47 -21.78
CA ALA A 241 19.19 3.27 -21.20
C ALA A 241 19.36 4.00 -19.85
N ASP A 242 18.72 5.16 -19.70
CA ASP A 242 18.81 6.04 -18.52
C ASP A 242 18.06 5.46 -17.30
N TRP A 243 16.98 4.69 -17.51
CA TRP A 243 16.31 3.93 -16.45
C TRP A 243 17.23 2.96 -15.69
N GLY A 244 18.29 2.47 -16.32
CA GLY A 244 19.29 1.61 -15.68
C GLY A 244 20.17 2.37 -14.68
N GLU A 245 20.57 3.59 -15.03
CA GLU A 245 21.41 4.47 -14.19
C GLU A 245 20.60 5.05 -13.04
N VAL A 246 19.37 5.51 -13.31
CA VAL A 246 18.44 5.99 -12.29
C VAL A 246 18.08 4.90 -11.29
N ALA A 247 17.89 3.65 -11.73
CA ALA A 247 17.64 2.52 -10.82
C ALA A 247 18.85 2.18 -9.93
N GLN A 248 20.07 2.34 -10.45
CA GLN A 248 21.31 2.17 -9.67
C GLN A 248 21.48 3.29 -8.64
N ASP A 249 21.21 4.55 -9.02
CA ASP A 249 21.27 5.70 -8.12
C ASP A 249 20.21 5.63 -7.00
N LEU A 250 19.03 5.09 -7.29
CA LEU A 250 17.98 4.88 -6.29
C LEU A 250 18.37 3.78 -5.29
N LEU A 251 19.01 2.71 -5.77
CA LEU A 251 19.49 1.61 -4.93
C LEU A 251 20.63 2.08 -4.02
N ASP A 252 21.56 2.88 -4.55
CA ASP A 252 22.66 3.47 -3.78
C ASP A 252 22.17 4.46 -2.74
N ASN A 253 21.19 5.30 -3.08
CA ASN A 253 20.57 6.20 -2.12
C ASN A 253 19.80 5.46 -1.02
N ALA A 254 19.15 4.34 -1.35
CA ALA A 254 18.50 3.49 -0.35
C ALA A 254 19.53 2.86 0.62
N GLN A 255 20.69 2.41 0.12
CA GLN A 255 21.76 1.88 0.95
C GLN A 255 22.37 2.94 1.87
N ARG A 256 22.60 4.17 1.36
CA ARG A 256 23.10 5.32 2.17
C ARG A 256 22.07 5.76 3.23
N ALA A 257 20.78 5.68 2.94
CA ALA A 257 19.73 5.97 3.92
C ALA A 257 19.68 4.93 5.05
N ILE A 258 19.88 3.65 4.73
CA ILE A 258 19.98 2.57 5.72
C ILE A 258 21.22 2.78 6.62
N ALA A 259 22.37 3.12 6.05
CA ALA A 259 23.60 3.40 6.81
C ALA A 259 23.42 4.58 7.79
N ARG A 260 22.84 5.70 7.33
CA ARG A 260 22.54 6.86 8.20
C ARG A 260 21.55 6.52 9.31
N SER A 261 20.58 5.66 9.04
CA SER A 261 19.65 5.18 10.07
C SER A 261 20.40 4.38 11.15
N THR A 262 21.31 3.48 10.76
CA THR A 262 22.09 2.68 11.73
C THR A 262 23.03 3.53 12.58
N GLU A 263 23.61 4.60 12.03
CA GLU A 263 24.44 5.55 12.78
C GLU A 263 23.64 6.36 13.80
N LEU A 264 22.42 6.79 13.45
CA LEU A 264 21.49 7.45 14.38
C LEU A 264 21.07 6.53 15.52
N TRP A 265 20.79 5.25 15.24
CA TRP A 265 20.49 4.25 16.27
C TRP A 265 21.67 3.95 17.19
N ASN A 266 22.90 3.91 16.66
CA ASN A 266 24.12 3.72 17.46
C ASN A 266 24.50 4.96 18.29
N ARG A 267 24.17 6.17 17.82
CA ARG A 267 24.34 7.41 18.57
C ARG A 267 23.35 7.50 19.74
N MET A 268 22.07 7.21 19.50
CA MET A 268 21.04 7.15 20.54
C MET A 268 21.32 6.09 21.61
N ARG A 269 22.00 5.00 21.25
CA ARG A 269 22.38 3.95 22.20
C ARG A 269 23.57 4.38 23.09
N ARG A 270 24.58 5.04 22.52
CA ARG A 270 25.71 5.63 23.29
C ARG A 270 25.24 6.72 24.25
N ASP A 271 24.39 7.65 23.80
CA ASP A 271 23.81 8.70 24.65
C ASP A 271 22.96 8.17 25.82
N ARG A 272 22.52 6.90 25.75
CA ARG A 272 21.76 6.22 26.79
C ARG A 272 22.67 5.54 27.81
N ASP A 273 23.79 5.00 27.35
CA ASP A 273 24.82 4.40 28.21
C ASP A 273 25.58 5.48 28.99
N ASP A 274 25.86 6.63 28.37
CA ASP A 274 26.52 7.78 29.04
C ASP A 274 25.64 8.41 30.14
N ARG A 275 24.31 8.42 29.95
CA ARG A 275 23.34 8.88 30.98
C ARG A 275 23.08 7.86 32.09
N GLY A 276 23.53 6.62 31.94
CA GLY A 276 23.44 5.58 32.96
C GLY A 276 24.62 5.56 33.94
N GLY A 277 25.68 6.33 33.67
CA GLY A 277 26.93 6.33 34.45
C GLY A 277 27.03 7.39 35.57
N GLU A 278 26.17 8.40 35.60
CA GLU A 278 26.16 9.41 36.66
C GLU A 278 25.31 8.95 37.85
N THR A 279 25.89 8.08 38.68
CA THR A 279 25.45 7.94 40.07
C THR A 279 25.90 9.16 40.88
N PRO A 280 25.01 9.86 41.60
CA PRO A 280 25.42 10.97 42.44
C PRO A 280 26.16 10.41 43.67
N ARG A 281 27.46 10.73 43.79
CA ARG A 281 28.21 10.50 45.03
C ARG A 281 27.64 11.41 46.12
N LYS A 282 27.20 10.80 47.22
CA LYS A 282 26.99 11.45 48.51
C LYS A 282 28.34 11.75 49.17
#